data_AF-A0A6T0T0Y9-F1
#
_entry.id   AF-A0A6T0T0Y9-F1
#
_cell.length_a   1.000
_cell.length_b   1.000
_cell.length_c   1.000
_cell.angle_alpha   90.00
_cell.angle_beta   90.00
_cell.angle_gamma   90.00
#
_symmetry.space_group_name_H-M   'P 1'
#
loop_
_entity.id
_entity.type
_entity.pdbx_description
1 polymer ?
#
loop_
_entity_poly.entity_id
_entity_poly.type
_entity_poly.pdbx_seq_one_letter_code
_entity_poly.pdbx_strand_id
1 'polypeptide(L)'
;MAVFAHCEPPFTFEPEWALRPVLHIGSWYVTMFSAMLLTLLGYKGGAFVYPGGTLAEEAAVQVFLAMLLHARCALGSRARRAESPSLLAAFVWLALPASYLLGYFLNFQAYVLRLDVVLCGLAYAVLGVETLFSMWFGIAIAESKGQWIVVAIGFVAYMIVLATMVGVHSSLDGPGFFGAS
;
A
#
# COMPACT_ATOMS: atom_id res chain seq x y z
N MET A 1 41.98 -34.22 11.27
CA MET A 1 41.83 -32.76 11.02
C MET A 1 41.01 -32.61 9.75
N ALA A 2 39.69 -32.52 9.88
CA ALA A 2 38.80 -32.27 8.75
C ALA A 2 38.59 -30.76 8.66
N VAL A 3 39.20 -30.13 7.66
CA VAL A 3 38.91 -28.76 7.27
C VAL A 3 37.56 -28.83 6.54
N PHE A 4 36.47 -28.57 7.26
CA PHE A 4 35.19 -28.30 6.65
C PHE A 4 35.30 -26.95 5.94
N ALA A 5 35.63 -26.99 4.65
CA ALA A 5 35.41 -25.88 3.76
C ALA A 5 33.91 -25.59 3.76
N HIS A 6 33.54 -24.48 4.41
CA HIS A 6 32.22 -23.87 4.26
C HIS A 6 32.10 -23.46 2.79
N CYS A 7 31.50 -24.33 1.98
CA CYS A 7 31.06 -23.98 0.64
C CYS A 7 29.86 -23.06 0.84
N GLU A 8 30.09 -21.75 0.79
CA GLU A 8 28.99 -20.80 0.70
C GLU A 8 28.23 -21.12 -0.60
N PRO A 9 26.90 -21.36 -0.54
CA PRO A 9 26.15 -21.68 -1.72
C PRO A 9 26.28 -20.54 -2.75
N PRO A 10 26.50 -20.87 -4.03
CA PRO A 10 26.64 -19.84 -5.06
C PRO A 10 25.28 -19.16 -5.21
N PHE A 11 25.24 -17.85 -4.93
CA PHE A 11 24.09 -16.99 -5.15
C PHE A 11 22.90 -17.23 -4.20
N THR A 12 23.06 -16.94 -2.91
CA THR A 12 21.89 -16.65 -2.06
C THR A 12 21.32 -15.30 -2.48
N PHE A 13 20.09 -15.29 -2.95
CA PHE A 13 19.36 -14.07 -3.27
C PHE A 13 19.05 -13.35 -1.96
N GLU A 14 19.91 -12.42 -1.54
CA GLU A 14 19.70 -11.72 -0.27
C GLU A 14 18.45 -10.85 -0.39
N PRO A 15 17.48 -10.99 0.53
CA PRO A 15 16.16 -10.39 0.38
C PRO A 15 16.20 -8.84 0.40
N GLU A 16 17.29 -8.25 0.86
CA GLU A 16 17.54 -6.81 0.83
C GLU A 16 17.63 -6.21 -0.59
N TRP A 17 18.20 -6.93 -1.57
CA TRP A 17 18.33 -6.45 -2.96
C TRP A 17 16.99 -6.33 -3.65
N ALA A 18 16.01 -7.12 -3.20
CA ALA A 18 14.66 -7.11 -3.73
C ALA A 18 13.80 -6.01 -3.09
N LEU A 19 13.90 -5.84 -1.76
CA LEU A 19 13.08 -4.86 -1.04
C LEU A 19 13.50 -3.40 -1.31
N ARG A 20 14.80 -3.15 -1.48
CA ARG A 20 15.35 -1.80 -1.69
C ARG A 20 14.75 -1.06 -2.90
N PRO A 21 14.77 -1.61 -4.13
CA PRO A 21 14.20 -0.92 -5.29
C PRO A 21 12.67 -0.75 -5.15
N VAL A 22 11.99 -1.74 -4.57
CA VAL A 22 10.54 -1.70 -4.35
C VAL A 22 10.14 -0.53 -3.45
N LEU A 23 10.80 -0.35 -2.30
CA LEU A 23 10.53 0.78 -1.40
C LEU A 23 10.91 2.14 -2.01
N HIS A 24 11.94 2.18 -2.87
CA HIS A 24 12.34 3.41 -3.54
C HIS A 24 11.31 3.85 -4.58
N ILE A 25 10.88 2.92 -5.44
CA ILE A 25 9.83 3.15 -6.44
C ILE A 25 8.51 3.49 -5.75
N GLY A 26 8.17 2.77 -4.66
CA GLY A 26 6.97 3.04 -3.88
C GLY A 26 6.96 4.44 -3.26
N SER A 27 8.07 4.89 -2.67
CA SER A 27 8.17 6.26 -2.15
C SER A 27 8.01 7.35 -3.22
N TRP A 28 8.58 7.13 -4.40
CA TRP A 28 8.41 8.04 -5.54
C TRP A 28 6.95 8.04 -6.04
N TYR A 29 6.37 6.84 -6.16
CA TYR A 29 4.99 6.65 -6.56
C TYR A 29 4.01 7.34 -5.60
N VAL A 30 4.17 7.18 -4.28
CA VAL A 30 3.32 7.85 -3.27
C VAL A 30 3.31 9.37 -3.47
N THR A 31 4.48 9.96 -3.74
CA THR A 31 4.60 11.40 -3.97
C THR A 31 3.83 11.83 -5.22
N MET A 32 3.99 11.09 -6.33
CA MET A 32 3.24 11.34 -7.57
C MET A 32 1.74 11.15 -7.38
N PHE A 33 1.33 10.06 -6.73
CA PHE A 33 -0.06 9.74 -6.43
C PHE A 33 -0.73 10.85 -5.61
N SER A 34 -0.10 11.31 -4.53
CA SER A 34 -0.63 12.41 -3.70
C SER A 34 -0.74 13.72 -4.47
N ALA A 35 0.24 14.05 -5.31
CA ALA A 35 0.20 15.26 -6.14
C ALA A 35 -0.91 15.21 -7.20
N MET A 36 -1.10 14.04 -7.84
CA MET A 36 -2.15 13.85 -8.85
C MET A 36 -3.55 13.91 -8.22
N LEU A 37 -3.76 13.25 -7.08
CA LEU A 37 -5.03 13.37 -6.35
C LEU A 37 -5.31 14.81 -5.91
N LEU A 38 -4.29 15.58 -5.47
CA LEU A 38 -4.50 16.98 -5.08
C LEU A 38 -4.93 17.83 -6.28
N THR A 39 -4.34 17.58 -7.44
CA THR A 39 -4.71 18.25 -8.69
C THR A 39 -6.14 17.88 -9.10
N LEU A 40 -6.50 16.60 -8.99
CA LEU A 40 -7.85 16.10 -9.27
C LEU A 40 -8.89 16.71 -8.32
N LEU A 41 -8.58 16.82 -7.04
CA LEU A 41 -9.47 17.45 -6.06
C LEU A 41 -9.74 18.92 -6.41
N GLY A 42 -8.69 19.67 -6.81
CA GLY A 42 -8.84 21.04 -7.30
C GLY A 42 -9.70 21.14 -8.55
N TYR A 43 -9.51 20.22 -9.51
CA TYR A 43 -10.37 20.12 -10.70
C TYR A 43 -11.83 19.84 -10.33
N LYS A 44 -12.08 18.86 -9.44
CA LYS A 44 -13.44 18.49 -9.02
C LYS A 44 -14.14 19.64 -8.31
N GLY A 45 -13.44 20.36 -7.43
CA GLY A 45 -13.97 21.52 -6.73
C GLY A 45 -14.34 22.70 -7.65
N GLY A 46 -13.71 22.81 -8.84
CA GLY A 46 -14.05 23.81 -9.84
C GLY A 46 -15.09 23.35 -10.88
N ALA A 47 -15.11 22.06 -11.22
CA ALA A 47 -15.96 21.50 -12.26
C ALA A 47 -17.33 21.02 -11.77
N PHE A 48 -17.44 20.61 -10.50
CA PHE A 48 -18.65 20.02 -9.92
C PHE A 48 -19.15 20.80 -8.71
N VAL A 49 -20.47 20.80 -8.52
CA VAL A 49 -21.10 21.36 -7.33
C VAL A 49 -21.15 20.29 -6.24
N TYR A 50 -20.43 20.53 -5.15
CA TYR A 50 -20.39 19.61 -4.01
C TYR A 50 -21.49 19.93 -2.98
N PRO A 51 -22.27 18.93 -2.54
CA PRO A 51 -23.27 19.13 -1.49
C PRO A 51 -22.60 19.23 -0.11
N GLY A 52 -23.06 20.16 0.74
CA GLY A 52 -22.89 20.09 2.20
C GLY A 52 -21.49 19.79 2.74
N GLY A 53 -20.43 20.49 2.28
CA GLY A 53 -19.08 20.37 2.87
C GLY A 53 -18.32 19.09 2.53
N THR A 54 -18.89 18.18 1.73
CA THR A 54 -18.28 16.91 1.31
C THR A 54 -16.91 17.08 0.62
N LEU A 55 -16.68 18.21 -0.07
CA LEU A 55 -15.37 18.52 -0.66
C LEU A 55 -14.27 18.64 0.41
N ALA A 56 -14.59 19.25 1.56
CA ALA A 56 -13.64 19.41 2.66
C ALA A 56 -13.36 18.07 3.36
N GLU A 57 -14.36 17.19 3.43
CA GLU A 57 -14.19 15.83 3.91
C GLU A 57 -13.23 15.04 3.00
N GLU A 58 -13.48 15.03 1.69
CA GLU A 58 -12.59 14.39 0.71
C GLU A 58 -11.16 14.94 0.81
N ALA A 59 -11.01 16.27 0.94
CA ALA A 59 -9.71 16.90 1.15
C ALA A 59 -9.00 16.41 2.43
N ALA A 60 -9.72 16.33 3.55
CA ALA A 60 -9.18 15.89 4.82
C ALA A 60 -8.73 14.42 4.77
N VAL A 61 -9.57 13.54 4.22
CA VAL A 61 -9.25 12.13 4.01
C VAL A 61 -8.02 11.98 3.10
N GLN A 62 -7.90 12.82 2.07
CA GLN A 62 -6.79 12.77 1.13
C GLN A 62 -5.47 13.19 1.77
N VAL A 63 -5.47 14.29 2.54
CA VAL A 63 -4.28 14.74 3.27
C VAL A 63 -3.88 13.69 4.29
N PHE A 64 -4.84 13.08 4.98
CA PHE A 64 -4.58 11.99 5.92
C PHE A 64 -3.98 10.76 5.24
N LEU A 65 -4.52 10.33 4.10
CA LEU A 65 -3.97 9.23 3.30
C LEU A 65 -2.54 9.53 2.83
N ALA A 66 -2.27 10.74 2.34
CA ALA A 66 -0.93 11.15 1.92
C ALA A 66 0.06 11.06 3.08
N MET A 67 -0.27 11.65 4.24
CA MET A 67 0.57 11.57 5.44
C MET A 67 0.83 10.13 5.86
N LEU A 68 -0.19 9.29 5.85
CA LEU A 68 -0.10 7.89 6.22
C LEU A 68 0.82 7.09 5.27
N LEU A 69 0.66 7.26 3.96
CA LEU A 69 1.51 6.60 2.95
C LEU A 69 2.96 7.04 3.07
N HIS A 70 3.22 8.35 3.24
CA HIS A 70 4.58 8.86 3.45
C HIS A 70 5.21 8.35 4.75
N ALA A 71 4.45 8.36 5.85
CA ALA A 71 4.91 7.82 7.13
C ALA A 71 5.25 6.33 7.01
N ARG A 72 4.42 5.56 6.30
CA ARG A 72 4.66 4.14 6.00
C ARG A 72 5.94 3.96 5.19
N CYS A 73 6.13 4.65 4.06
CA CYS A 73 7.35 4.53 3.25
C CYS A 73 8.62 4.92 4.03
N ALA A 74 8.54 5.96 4.88
CA ALA A 74 9.64 6.37 5.75
C ALA A 74 9.97 5.27 6.77
N LEU A 75 8.95 4.63 7.34
CA LEU A 75 9.11 3.54 8.30
C LEU A 75 9.67 2.27 7.64
N GLY A 76 9.24 1.92 6.43
CA GLY A 76 9.82 0.81 5.65
C GLY A 76 11.30 1.05 5.32
N SER A 77 11.66 2.27 4.95
CA SER A 77 13.06 2.66 4.71
C SER A 77 13.92 2.59 5.98
N ARG A 78 13.35 2.90 7.15
CA ARG A 78 14.01 2.75 8.46
C ARG A 78 14.12 1.29 8.88
N ALA A 79 13.05 0.51 8.71
CA ALA A 79 13.01 -0.92 9.03
C ALA A 79 14.10 -1.70 8.28
N ARG A 80 14.28 -1.42 6.98
CA ARG A 80 15.33 -2.01 6.16
C ARG A 80 16.74 -1.71 6.69
N ARG A 81 17.03 -0.45 7.05
CA ARG A 81 18.37 -0.04 7.53
C ARG A 81 18.69 -0.56 8.92
N ALA A 82 17.68 -0.73 9.75
CA ALA A 82 17.84 -1.20 11.12
C ALA A 82 17.70 -2.72 11.26
N GLU A 83 17.45 -3.43 10.15
CA GLU A 83 17.14 -4.87 10.10
C GLU A 83 16.16 -5.29 11.22
N SER A 84 15.20 -4.41 11.50
CA SER A 84 14.38 -4.52 12.70
C SER A 84 13.04 -5.15 12.34
N PRO A 85 12.76 -6.39 12.78
CA PRO A 85 11.51 -7.07 12.47
C PRO A 85 10.29 -6.36 13.10
N SER A 86 10.47 -5.63 14.20
CA SER A 86 9.39 -4.85 14.84
C SER A 86 8.99 -3.62 14.03
N LEU A 87 9.96 -2.89 13.47
CA LEU A 87 9.68 -1.78 12.55
C LEU A 87 9.04 -2.29 11.27
N LEU A 88 9.49 -3.44 10.75
CA LEU A 88 8.90 -4.03 9.56
C LEU A 88 7.45 -4.51 9.82
N ALA A 89 7.17 -5.07 11.00
CA ALA A 89 5.81 -5.39 11.40
C ALA A 89 4.94 -4.12 11.39
N ALA A 90 5.39 -3.02 12.01
CA ALA A 90 4.66 -1.75 12.00
C ALA A 90 4.42 -1.22 10.56
N PHE A 91 5.35 -1.42 9.64
CA PHE A 91 5.17 -1.09 8.21
C PHE A 91 4.01 -1.88 7.56
N VAL A 92 3.92 -3.17 7.86
CA VAL A 92 2.83 -4.04 7.36
C VAL A 92 1.50 -3.64 8.01
N TRP A 93 1.48 -3.36 9.32
CA TRP A 93 0.27 -2.92 10.01
C TRP A 93 -0.24 -1.56 9.51
N LEU A 94 0.64 -0.63 9.16
CA LEU A 94 0.28 0.64 8.53
C LEU A 94 -0.33 0.46 7.12
N ALA A 95 -0.17 -0.70 6.47
CA ALA A 95 -0.84 -0.99 5.20
C ALA A 95 -2.36 -1.16 5.39
N LEU A 96 -2.84 -1.54 6.58
CA LEU A 96 -4.27 -1.71 6.86
C LEU A 96 -5.05 -0.40 6.71
N PRO A 97 -4.77 0.67 7.49
CA PRO A 97 -5.47 1.93 7.32
C PRO A 97 -5.24 2.54 5.93
N ALA A 98 -4.07 2.33 5.31
CA ALA A 98 -3.80 2.82 3.96
C ALA A 98 -4.70 2.15 2.92
N SER A 99 -4.84 0.82 3.01
CA SER A 99 -5.74 0.06 2.13
C SER A 99 -7.21 0.40 2.35
N TYR A 100 -7.62 0.68 3.58
CA TYR A 100 -8.98 1.13 3.89
C TYR A 100 -9.28 2.49 3.23
N LEU A 101 -8.39 3.46 3.40
CA LEU A 101 -8.54 4.81 2.84
C LEU A 101 -8.46 4.83 1.31
N LEU A 102 -7.62 3.99 0.69
CA LEU A 102 -7.66 3.80 -0.76
C LEU A 102 -9.01 3.24 -1.23
N GLY A 103 -9.59 2.33 -0.44
CA GLY A 103 -10.92 1.79 -0.69
C GLY A 103 -12.01 2.85 -0.58
N TYR A 104 -11.84 3.82 0.33
CA TYR A 104 -12.72 4.97 0.43
C TYR A 104 -12.73 5.79 -0.86
N PHE A 105 -11.57 6.13 -1.43
CA PHE A 105 -11.51 6.88 -2.70
C PHE A 105 -12.10 6.13 -3.89
N LEU A 106 -12.12 4.80 -3.87
CA LEU A 106 -12.74 4.00 -4.91
C LEU A 106 -14.27 3.90 -4.80
N ASN A 107 -14.80 3.84 -3.58
CA ASN A 107 -16.20 3.44 -3.36
C ASN A 107 -17.10 4.55 -2.81
N PHE A 108 -16.56 5.44 -1.97
CA PHE A 108 -17.36 6.37 -1.16
C PHE A 108 -17.20 7.84 -1.55
N GLN A 109 -16.41 8.13 -2.58
CA GLN A 109 -16.24 9.49 -3.06
C GLN A 109 -17.52 10.01 -3.74
N ALA A 110 -17.87 11.29 -3.57
CA ALA A 110 -19.07 11.88 -4.18
C ALA A 110 -19.01 11.87 -5.71
N TYR A 111 -17.83 12.14 -6.27
CA TYR A 111 -17.55 12.07 -7.70
C TYR A 111 -16.30 11.22 -7.97
N VAL A 112 -16.51 9.99 -8.43
CA VAL A 112 -15.44 9.07 -8.82
C VAL A 112 -15.15 9.26 -10.31
N LEU A 113 -13.96 9.77 -10.65
CA LEU A 113 -13.51 9.87 -12.05
C LEU A 113 -12.77 8.58 -12.43
N ARG A 114 -12.75 8.26 -13.73
CA ARG A 114 -11.97 7.14 -14.26
C ARG A 114 -10.48 7.22 -13.88
N LEU A 115 -9.94 8.44 -13.78
CA LEU A 115 -8.56 8.65 -13.37
C LEU A 115 -8.32 8.28 -11.90
N ASP A 116 -9.28 8.50 -11.00
CA ASP A 116 -9.17 8.08 -9.59
C ASP A 116 -9.10 6.56 -9.48
N VAL A 117 -9.93 5.85 -10.25
CA VAL A 117 -9.94 4.38 -10.28
C VAL A 117 -8.59 3.84 -10.72
N VAL A 118 -8.02 4.40 -11.81
CA VAL A 118 -6.70 3.98 -12.31
C VAL A 118 -5.60 4.29 -11.29
N LEU A 119 -5.57 5.50 -10.72
CA LEU A 119 -4.55 5.90 -9.75
C LEU A 119 -4.64 5.09 -8.45
N CYS A 120 -5.85 4.86 -7.92
CA CYS A 120 -6.04 4.07 -6.71
C CYS A 120 -5.77 2.58 -6.97
N GLY A 121 -6.15 2.04 -8.13
CA GLY A 121 -5.81 0.68 -8.53
C GLY A 121 -4.31 0.44 -8.64
N LEU A 122 -3.58 1.37 -9.27
CA LEU A 122 -2.11 1.35 -9.29
C LEU A 122 -1.52 1.48 -7.87
N ALA A 123 -2.12 2.31 -7.01
CA ALA A 123 -1.67 2.45 -5.62
C ALA A 123 -1.86 1.15 -4.83
N TYR A 124 -2.97 0.44 -5.03
CA TYR A 124 -3.15 -0.90 -4.47
C TYR A 124 -2.13 -1.91 -4.97
N ALA A 125 -1.80 -1.88 -6.27
CA ALA A 125 -0.79 -2.78 -6.84
C ALA A 125 0.60 -2.51 -6.22
N VAL A 126 1.02 -1.25 -6.14
CA VAL A 126 2.28 -0.87 -5.49
C VAL A 126 2.27 -1.25 -4.02
N LEU A 127 1.20 -0.96 -3.30
CA LEU A 127 1.02 -1.31 -1.89
C LEU A 127 1.13 -2.83 -1.67
N GLY A 128 0.50 -3.63 -2.53
CA GLY A 128 0.52 -5.08 -2.47
C GLY A 128 1.89 -5.67 -2.76
N VAL A 129 2.61 -5.14 -3.76
CA VAL A 129 4.00 -5.54 -4.02
C VAL A 129 4.89 -5.22 -2.82
N GLU A 130 4.79 -4.01 -2.26
CA GLU A 130 5.57 -3.63 -1.09
C GLU A 130 5.29 -4.50 0.14
N THR A 131 4.02 -4.85 0.41
CA THR A 131 3.67 -5.72 1.55
C THR A 131 4.13 -7.16 1.34
N LEU A 132 4.07 -7.69 0.12
CA LEU A 132 4.58 -9.02 -0.21
C LEU A 132 6.09 -9.14 -0.01
N PHE A 133 6.87 -8.20 -0.57
CA PHE A 133 8.32 -8.19 -0.39
C PHE A 133 8.72 -7.93 1.07
N SER A 134 7.95 -7.12 1.79
CA SER A 134 8.18 -6.87 3.22
C SER A 134 7.85 -8.08 4.09
N MET A 135 6.82 -8.85 3.74
CA MET A 135 6.53 -10.12 4.41
C MET A 135 7.69 -11.10 4.20
N TRP A 136 8.19 -11.22 2.96
CA TRP A 136 9.31 -12.11 2.65
C TRP A 136 10.58 -11.73 3.42
N PHE A 137 10.95 -10.45 3.40
CA PHE A 137 12.09 -9.92 4.17
C PHE A 137 11.89 -10.12 5.68
N GLY A 138 10.68 -9.94 6.18
CA GLY A 138 10.36 -10.11 7.60
C GLY A 138 10.48 -11.55 8.09
N ILE A 139 10.11 -12.52 7.24
CA ILE A 139 10.31 -13.94 7.54
C ILE A 139 11.79 -14.27 7.58
N ALA A 140 12.61 -13.68 6.70
CA ALA A 140 14.05 -13.94 6.65
C ALA A 140 14.81 -13.43 7.88
N ILE A 141 14.37 -12.33 8.50
CA ILE A 141 15.06 -11.69 9.63
C ILE A 141 14.43 -12.06 10.98
N ALA A 142 13.27 -12.72 11.01
CA ALA A 142 12.60 -13.06 12.26
C ALA A 142 13.45 -14.01 13.14
N GLU A 143 13.95 -13.50 14.26
CA GLU A 143 14.73 -14.27 15.24
C GLU A 143 13.84 -15.11 16.17
N SER A 144 12.56 -14.71 16.30
CA SER A 144 11.61 -15.34 17.21
C SER A 144 10.30 -15.72 16.52
N LYS A 145 9.68 -16.82 16.98
CA LYS A 145 8.36 -17.26 16.51
C LYS A 145 7.29 -16.17 16.69
N GLY A 146 7.41 -15.34 17.73
CA GLY A 146 6.49 -14.23 17.98
C GLY A 146 6.52 -13.16 16.89
N GLN A 147 7.71 -12.76 16.42
CA GLN A 147 7.84 -11.77 15.35
C GLN A 147 7.27 -12.30 14.02
N TRP A 148 7.53 -13.57 13.71
CA TRP A 148 6.94 -14.23 12.54
C TRP A 148 5.40 -14.20 12.59
N ILE A 149 4.81 -14.56 13.74
CA ILE A 149 3.35 -14.54 13.95
C ILE A 149 2.80 -13.12 13.72
N VAL A 150 3.45 -12.09 14.26
CA VAL A 150 2.99 -10.70 14.12
C VAL A 150 3.00 -10.24 12.65
N VAL A 151 4.04 -10.57 11.90
CA VAL A 151 4.12 -10.25 10.46
C VAL A 151 3.06 -11.01 9.67
N ALA A 152 2.89 -12.30 9.95
CA ALA A 152 1.89 -13.14 9.29
C ALA A 152 0.45 -12.65 9.57
N ILE A 153 0.12 -12.34 10.83
CA ILE A 153 -1.19 -11.78 11.21
C ILE A 153 -1.43 -10.44 10.50
N GLY A 154 -0.43 -9.55 10.50
CA GLY A 154 -0.55 -8.25 9.80
C GLY A 154 -0.81 -8.42 8.30
N PHE A 155 -0.13 -9.37 7.66
CA PHE A 155 -0.35 -9.68 6.25
C PHE A 155 -1.73 -10.28 5.99
N VAL A 156 -2.19 -11.23 6.80
CA VAL A 156 -3.53 -11.81 6.68
C VAL A 156 -4.61 -10.76 6.89
N ALA A 157 -4.46 -9.90 7.91
CA ALA A 157 -5.37 -8.77 8.13
C ALA A 157 -5.40 -7.84 6.91
N TYR A 158 -4.25 -7.60 6.27
CA TYR A 158 -4.17 -6.79 5.05
C TYR A 158 -4.93 -7.43 3.90
N MET A 159 -4.76 -8.74 3.69
CA MET A 159 -5.51 -9.47 2.66
C MET A 159 -7.02 -9.44 2.90
N ILE A 160 -7.47 -9.50 4.17
CA ILE A 160 -8.89 -9.38 4.52
C ILE A 160 -9.41 -7.99 4.17
N VAL A 161 -8.72 -6.91 4.56
CA VAL A 161 -9.13 -5.54 4.24
C VAL A 161 -9.11 -5.28 2.74
N LEU A 162 -8.11 -5.81 2.03
CA LEU A 162 -8.04 -5.74 0.58
C LEU A 162 -9.25 -6.42 -0.06
N ALA A 163 -9.59 -7.63 0.37
CA ALA A 163 -10.73 -8.39 -0.16
C ALA A 163 -12.07 -7.68 0.10
N THR A 164 -12.26 -7.10 1.29
CA THR A 164 -13.50 -6.39 1.60
C THR A 164 -13.65 -5.10 0.80
N MET A 165 -12.57 -4.33 0.62
CA MET A 165 -12.66 -3.04 -0.09
C MET A 165 -12.67 -3.16 -1.62
N VAL A 166 -11.98 -4.16 -2.17
CA VAL A 166 -12.00 -4.43 -3.62
C VAL A 166 -13.32 -5.10 -4.03
N GLY A 167 -13.86 -6.00 -3.21
CA GLY A 167 -15.11 -6.72 -3.53
C GLY A 167 -16.35 -5.82 -3.62
N VAL A 168 -16.34 -4.66 -2.97
CA VAL A 168 -17.43 -3.67 -3.05
C VAL A 168 -17.55 -3.11 -4.47
N HIS A 169 -16.44 -2.86 -5.17
CA HIS A 169 -16.46 -2.28 -6.51
C HIS A 169 -17.08 -3.26 -7.54
N SER A 170 -16.68 -4.54 -7.51
CA SER A 170 -17.21 -5.57 -8.40
C SER A 170 -18.70 -5.90 -8.20
N SER A 171 -19.28 -5.52 -7.07
CA SER A 171 -20.71 -5.74 -6.79
C SER A 171 -21.61 -4.63 -7.35
N LEU A 172 -21.03 -3.49 -7.72
CA LEU A 172 -21.75 -2.36 -8.31
C LEU A 172 -21.75 -2.40 -9.85
N ASP A 173 -20.81 -3.14 -10.43
CA ASP A 173 -20.77 -3.46 -11.86
C ASP A 173 -21.69 -4.64 -12.16
N GLY A 174 -23.00 -4.38 -12.24
CA GLY A 174 -23.90 -5.24 -13.01
C GLY A 174 -23.42 -5.39 -14.46
N PRO A 175 -23.93 -6.37 -15.24
CA PRO A 175 -23.44 -6.74 -16.58
C PRO A 175 -23.59 -5.67 -17.70
N GLY A 176 -23.55 -4.38 -17.38
CA GLY A 176 -23.64 -3.25 -18.30
C GLY A 176 -22.35 -2.44 -18.51
N PHE A 177 -21.24 -2.73 -17.82
CA PHE A 177 -20.04 -1.85 -17.86
C PHE A 177 -19.29 -1.82 -19.21
N PHE A 178 -19.66 -2.67 -20.18
CA PHE A 178 -19.15 -2.66 -21.57
C PHE A 178 -20.22 -2.40 -22.64
N GLY A 179 -21.39 -1.87 -22.29
CA GLY A 179 -22.42 -1.60 -23.29
C GLY A 179 -23.34 -0.43 -22.94
N ALA A 180 -23.02 0.75 -23.48
CA ALA A 180 -23.93 1.61 -24.26
C ALA A 180 -23.40 3.05 -24.33
N SER A 181 -23.26 3.51 -25.58
CA SER A 181 -23.34 4.90 -26.10
C SER A 181 -22.64 6.02 -25.34
#